data_AF-A0A849M687-F1
#
_entry.id   AF-A0A849M687-F1
#
_cell.length_a   1.000
_cell.length_b   1.000
_cell.length_c   1.000
_cell.angle_alpha   90.00
_cell.angle_beta   90.00
_cell.angle_gamma   90.00
#
_symmetry.space_group_name_H-M   'P 1'
#
loop_
_entity.id
_entity.type
_entity.pdbx_description
1 polymer ?
#
loop_
_entity_poly.entity_id
_entity_poly.type
_entity_poly.pdbx_seq_one_letter_code
_entity_poly.pdbx_strand_id
1 'polypeptide(L)'
;MKKTELKIRIPLIFAAIIFAAAASDAFINQNIWWGTLNLFVAIANLFALKIAPKYPELTTVFLGILNALIAFLTAWIYIEEGKQYIQFVWVFTGIIYLVVSYLFLNKAQKKYM
;
A
#
# COMPACT_ATOMS: atom_id res chain seq x y z
N MET A 1 22.57 -7.34 -6.12
CA MET A 1 21.49 -7.07 -5.14
C MET A 1 21.15 -8.38 -4.44
N LYS A 2 21.14 -8.42 -3.10
CA LYS A 2 20.87 -9.69 -2.38
C LYS A 2 19.41 -10.11 -2.66
N LYS A 3 19.13 -11.41 -2.83
CA LYS A 3 17.76 -11.92 -3.10
C LYS A 3 16.71 -11.38 -2.11
N THR A 4 17.10 -11.13 -0.87
CA THR A 4 16.25 -10.58 0.18
C THR A 4 15.82 -9.13 -0.09
N GLU A 5 16.66 -8.32 -0.74
CA GLU A 5 16.35 -6.93 -1.08
C GLU A 5 15.32 -6.83 -2.21
N LEU A 6 15.42 -7.70 -3.22
CA LEU A 6 14.44 -7.77 -4.31
C LEU A 6 13.03 -8.05 -3.78
N LYS A 7 12.91 -9.00 -2.84
CA LYS A 7 11.62 -9.42 -2.27
C LYS A 7 10.87 -8.30 -1.56
N ILE A 8 11.57 -7.28 -1.07
CA ILE A 8 10.96 -6.15 -0.36
C ILE A 8 10.76 -4.95 -1.30
N ARG A 9 11.71 -4.72 -2.20
CA ARG A 9 11.63 -3.61 -3.17
C ARG A 9 10.48 -3.76 -4.16
N ILE A 10 10.25 -4.98 -4.66
CA ILE A 10 9.21 -5.25 -5.64
C ILE A 10 7.81 -4.85 -5.10
N PRO A 11 7.36 -5.33 -3.93
CA PRO A 11 6.07 -4.93 -3.36
C PRO A 11 5.91 -3.42 -3.17
N LEU A 12 6.97 -2.71 -2.74
CA LEU A 12 6.94 -1.26 -2.56
C LEU A 12 6.75 -0.52 -3.89
N ILE A 13 7.43 -0.96 -4.95
CA ILE A 13 7.28 -0.38 -6.29
C ILE A 13 5.86 -0.65 -6.83
N PHE A 14 5.36 -1.88 -6.69
CA PHE A 14 4.00 -2.22 -7.12
C PHE A 14 2.94 -1.43 -6.35
N ALA A 15 3.09 -1.29 -5.03
CA ALA A 15 2.21 -0.45 -4.23
C ALA A 15 2.22 1.01 -4.72
N ALA A 16 3.41 1.57 -4.97
CA ALA A 16 3.52 2.93 -5.51
C ALA A 16 2.80 3.09 -6.85
N ILE A 17 2.92 2.11 -7.77
CA ILE A 17 2.22 2.14 -9.06
C ILE A 17 0.70 2.08 -8.88
N ILE A 18 0.21 1.18 -8.02
CA ILE A 18 -1.24 1.03 -7.76
C ILE A 18 -1.82 2.32 -7.20
N PHE A 19 -1.18 2.93 -6.20
CA PHE A 19 -1.67 4.18 -5.62
C PHE A 19 -1.49 5.38 -6.56
N ALA A 20 -0.46 5.41 -7.40
CA ALA A 20 -0.32 6.45 -8.43
C ALA A 20 -1.43 6.34 -9.49
N ALA A 21 -1.81 5.12 -9.90
CA ALA A 21 -2.93 4.90 -10.80
C ALA A 21 -4.26 5.33 -10.16
N ALA A 22 -4.47 5.01 -8.88
CA ALA A 22 -5.64 5.47 -8.13
C ALA A 22 -5.70 7.00 -8.01
N ALA A 23 -4.56 7.65 -7.80
CA ALA A 23 -4.46 9.11 -7.78
C ALA A 23 -4.87 9.72 -9.13
N SER A 24 -4.38 9.14 -10.23
CA SER A 24 -4.73 9.58 -11.58
C SER A 24 -6.23 9.45 -11.84
N ASP A 25 -6.85 8.32 -11.46
CA ASP A 25 -8.31 8.15 -11.58
C ASP A 25 -9.08 9.20 -10.77
N ALA A 26 -8.66 9.45 -9.53
CA ALA A 26 -9.31 10.44 -8.68
C ALA A 26 -9.21 11.87 -9.26
N PHE A 27 -8.06 12.24 -9.85
CA PHE A 27 -7.92 13.54 -10.52
C PHE A 27 -8.78 13.67 -11.76
N ILE A 28 -8.92 12.61 -12.56
CA ILE A 28 -9.81 12.59 -13.74
C ILE A 28 -11.28 12.79 -13.30
N ASN A 29 -11.67 12.21 -12.17
CA ASN A 29 -13.01 12.35 -11.58
C ASN A 29 -13.17 13.61 -10.71
N GLN A 30 -12.26 14.59 -10.81
CA GLN A 30 -12.28 15.87 -10.07
C GLN A 30 -12.22 15.74 -8.54
N ASN A 31 -11.90 14.57 -7.99
CA ASN A 31 -11.71 14.34 -6.56
C ASN A 31 -10.26 14.64 -6.15
N ILE A 32 -9.92 15.94 -6.11
CA ILE A 32 -8.55 16.43 -5.89
C ILE A 32 -7.96 15.96 -4.55
N TRP A 33 -8.77 16.03 -3.48
CA TRP A 33 -8.35 15.60 -2.15
C TRP A 33 -7.97 14.13 -2.12
N TRP A 34 -8.80 13.26 -2.73
CA TRP A 34 -8.50 11.83 -2.78
C TRP A 34 -7.30 11.51 -3.67
N GLY A 35 -7.16 12.20 -4.80
CA GLY A 35 -6.01 12.04 -5.68
C GLY A 35 -4.70 12.41 -5.00
N THR A 36 -4.70 13.50 -4.22
CA THR A 36 -3.51 13.96 -3.48
C THR A 36 -3.12 12.96 -2.40
N LEU A 37 -4.10 12.40 -1.67
CA LEU A 37 -3.82 11.39 -0.65
C LEU A 37 -3.19 10.13 -1.25
N ASN A 38 -3.75 9.60 -2.34
CA ASN A 38 -3.20 8.43 -3.02
C ASN A 38 -1.79 8.70 -3.57
N LEU A 39 -1.53 9.89 -4.11
CA LEU A 39 -0.21 10.29 -4.57
C LEU A 39 0.81 10.35 -3.42
N PHE A 40 0.40 10.87 -2.26
CA PHE A 40 1.26 10.89 -1.07
C PHE A 40 1.63 9.47 -0.61
N VAL A 41 0.67 8.54 -0.61
CA VAL A 41 0.90 7.13 -0.29
C VAL A 41 1.83 6.47 -1.30
N ALA A 42 1.68 6.78 -2.60
CA ALA A 42 2.60 6.30 -3.64
C ALA A 42 4.03 6.77 -3.39
N ILE A 43 4.22 8.06 -3.07
CA ILE A 43 5.52 8.65 -2.73
C ILE A 43 6.10 8.01 -1.46
N ALA A 44 5.28 7.77 -0.44
CA ALA A 44 5.72 7.11 0.79
C ALA A 44 6.27 5.70 0.53
N ASN A 45 5.61 4.93 -0.35
CA ASN A 45 6.09 3.61 -0.77
C ASN A 45 7.42 3.69 -1.54
N LEU A 46 7.62 4.68 -2.40
CA LEU A 46 8.91 4.91 -3.07
C LEU A 46 10.00 5.35 -2.09
N PHE A 47 9.68 6.23 -1.15
CA PHE A 47 10.63 6.70 -0.15
C PHE A 47 11.12 5.56 0.76
N ALA A 48 10.23 4.63 1.08
CA ALA A 48 10.57 3.44 1.85
C ALA A 48 11.59 2.52 1.16
N LEU A 49 11.83 2.62 -0.14
CA LEU A 49 12.93 1.89 -0.80
C LEU A 49 14.31 2.24 -0.22
N LYS A 50 14.46 3.43 0.39
CA LYS A 50 15.68 3.86 1.08
C LYS A 50 15.78 3.32 2.51
N ILE A 51 14.65 3.11 3.18
CA ILE A 51 14.57 2.71 4.59
C ILE A 51 14.53 1.18 4.74
N ALA A 52 13.84 0.50 3.82
CA ALA A 52 13.60 -0.94 3.83
C ALA A 52 14.87 -1.80 3.96
N PRO A 53 16.04 -1.47 3.36
CA PRO A 53 17.26 -2.26 3.56
C PRO A 53 17.75 -2.27 5.02
N LYS A 54 17.48 -1.20 5.78
CA LYS A 54 17.90 -1.06 7.18
C LYS A 54 16.88 -1.66 8.15
N TYR A 55 15.59 -1.49 7.87
CA TYR A 55 14.49 -1.96 8.73
C TYR A 55 13.40 -2.69 7.92
N PRO A 56 13.71 -3.86 7.34
CA PRO A 56 12.84 -4.50 6.36
C PRO A 56 11.50 -4.94 6.95
N GLU A 57 11.50 -5.51 8.16
CA GLU A 57 10.27 -5.99 8.78
C GLU A 57 9.37 -4.83 9.22
N LEU A 58 9.92 -3.84 9.94
CA LEU A 58 9.17 -2.68 10.42
C LEU A 58 8.59 -1.85 9.27
N THR A 59 9.38 -1.61 8.21
CA THR A 59 8.93 -0.86 7.03
C THR A 59 7.77 -1.57 6.34
N THR A 60 7.85 -2.91 6.20
CA THR A 60 6.81 -3.71 5.55
C THR A 60 5.51 -3.70 6.37
N VAL A 61 5.59 -3.83 7.69
CA VAL A 61 4.41 -3.80 8.57
C VAL A 61 3.76 -2.42 8.55
N PHE A 62 4.53 -1.36 8.76
CA PHE A 62 3.99 0.00 8.82
C PHE A 62 3.34 0.41 7.49
N LEU A 63 4.04 0.23 6.37
CA LEU A 63 3.48 0.56 5.07
C LEU A 63 2.36 -0.37 4.65
N GLY A 64 2.42 -1.66 5.00
CA GLY A 64 1.33 -2.58 4.71
C GLY A 64 0.04 -2.17 5.45
N ILE A 65 0.12 -1.75 6.70
CA ILE A 65 -1.04 -1.23 7.44
C ILE A 65 -1.56 0.07 6.80
N LEU A 66 -0.66 1.01 6.47
CA LEU A 66 -1.04 2.26 5.80
C LEU A 66 -1.72 1.99 4.46
N ASN A 67 -1.12 1.15 3.62
CA ASN A 67 -1.65 0.77 2.31
C ASN A 67 -3.00 0.07 2.44
N ALA A 68 -3.17 -0.81 3.44
CA ALA A 68 -4.44 -1.47 3.70
C ALA A 68 -5.54 -0.47 4.07
N LEU A 69 -5.25 0.46 4.98
CA LEU A 69 -6.19 1.50 5.39
C LEU A 69 -6.66 2.33 4.19
N ILE A 70 -5.71 2.80 3.38
CA ILE A 70 -6.02 3.62 2.21
C ILE A 70 -6.79 2.81 1.16
N ALA A 71 -6.44 1.53 0.94
CA ALA A 71 -7.19 0.67 0.04
C ALA A 71 -8.64 0.48 0.47
N PHE A 72 -8.91 0.25 1.76
CA PHE A 72 -10.30 0.15 2.25
C PHE A 72 -11.06 1.47 2.14
N LEU A 73 -10.41 2.61 2.37
CA LEU A 73 -11.03 3.91 2.14
C LEU A 73 -11.30 4.16 0.65
N THR A 74 -10.42 3.75 -0.27
CA THR A 74 -10.68 3.82 -1.72
C THR A 74 -11.88 2.97 -2.09
N ALA A 75 -11.99 1.75 -1.52
CA ALA A 75 -13.15 0.90 -1.74
C ALA A 75 -14.45 1.57 -1.28
N TRP A 76 -14.43 2.22 -0.11
CA TRP A 76 -15.58 2.96 0.42
C TRP A 76 -16.01 4.09 -0.52
N ILE A 77 -15.06 4.92 -0.97
CA ILE A 77 -15.36 6.02 -1.90
C ILE A 77 -15.94 5.50 -3.21
N TYR A 78 -15.44 4.38 -3.73
CA TYR A 78 -15.98 3.79 -4.96
C TYR A 78 -17.39 3.22 -4.77
N ILE A 79 -17.74 2.77 -3.56
CA ILE A 79 -19.13 2.39 -3.23
C ILE A 79 -20.03 3.62 -3.26
N GLU A 80 -19.60 4.73 -2.64
CA GLU A 80 -20.36 5.99 -2.63
C GLU A 80 -20.53 6.60 -4.03
N GLU A 81 -19.50 6.49 -4.87
CA GLU A 81 -19.52 6.93 -6.28
C GLU A 81 -20.35 5.99 -7.19
N GLY A 82 -20.86 4.87 -6.66
CA GLY A 82 -21.63 3.90 -7.44
C GLY A 82 -20.81 3.13 -8.48
N LYS A 83 -19.47 3.15 -8.38
CA LYS A 83 -18.58 2.39 -9.26
C LYS A 83 -18.73 0.90 -8.94
N GLN A 84 -19.31 0.14 -9.87
CA GLN A 84 -19.48 -1.30 -9.69
C GLN A 84 -18.17 -2.06 -9.94
N TYR A 85 -18.01 -3.19 -9.26
CA TYR A 85 -16.88 -4.12 -9.31
C TYR A 85 -15.52 -3.63 -8.76
N ILE A 86 -15.15 -2.37 -8.95
CA ILE A 86 -13.80 -1.88 -8.58
C ILE A 86 -13.60 -1.80 -7.06
N GLN A 87 -14.66 -1.56 -6.29
CA GLN A 87 -14.61 -1.59 -4.82
C GLN A 87 -14.12 -2.94 -4.28
N PHE A 88 -14.48 -4.05 -4.92
CA PHE A 88 -14.06 -5.39 -4.47
C PHE A 88 -12.56 -5.62 -4.70
N VAL A 89 -12.00 -5.03 -5.76
CA VAL A 89 -10.55 -5.04 -6.01
C VAL A 89 -9.84 -4.35 -4.85
N TRP A 90 -10.31 -3.18 -4.44
CA TRP A 90 -9.70 -2.42 -3.34
C TRP A 90 -9.86 -3.10 -1.98
N VAL A 91 -11.02 -3.71 -1.70
CA VAL A 91 -11.20 -4.55 -0.50
C VAL A 91 -10.20 -5.70 -0.49
N PHE A 92 -10.05 -6.41 -1.61
CA PHE A 92 -9.13 -7.52 -1.72
C PHE A 92 -7.67 -7.08 -1.58
N THR A 93 -7.30 -5.96 -2.20
CA THR A 93 -5.98 -5.32 -2.04
C THR A 93 -5.70 -4.97 -0.58
N GLY A 94 -6.68 -4.41 0.14
CA GLY A 94 -6.57 -4.12 1.57
C GLY A 94 -6.31 -5.37 2.41
N ILE A 95 -7.03 -6.46 2.15
CA ILE A 95 -6.84 -7.74 2.83
C ILE A 95 -5.43 -8.30 2.56
N ILE A 96 -4.95 -8.26 1.31
CA ILE A 96 -3.59 -8.71 0.97
C ILE A 96 -2.55 -7.95 1.79
N TYR A 97 -2.67 -6.62 1.87
CA TYR A 97 -1.72 -5.81 2.64
C TYR A 97 -1.74 -6.16 4.13
N LEU A 98 -2.90 -6.42 4.73
CA LEU A 98 -3.00 -6.87 6.13
C LEU A 98 -2.36 -8.24 6.33
N VAL A 99 -2.62 -9.21 5.44
CA VAL A 99 -2.04 -10.55 5.52
C VAL A 99 -0.51 -10.47 5.45
N VAL A 100 0.03 -9.71 4.50
CA VAL A 100 1.48 -9.50 4.38
C VAL A 100 2.04 -8.84 5.64
N SER A 101 1.38 -7.80 6.16
CA SER A 101 1.79 -7.11 7.38
C SER A 101 1.83 -8.07 8.58
N TYR A 102 0.80 -8.88 8.76
CA TYR A 102 0.72 -9.88 9.82
C TYR A 102 1.86 -10.91 9.76
N LEU A 103 2.16 -11.43 8.57
CA LEU A 103 3.26 -12.38 8.37
C LEU A 103 4.63 -11.77 8.71
N PHE A 104 4.84 -10.49 8.43
CA PHE A 104 6.09 -9.79 8.76
C PHE A 104 6.15 -9.37 10.23
N LEU A 105 5.03 -9.03 10.86
CA LEU A 105 4.96 -8.73 12.29
C LEU A 105 5.37 -9.95 13.12
N ASN A 106 4.85 -11.14 12.79
CA ASN A 106 5.22 -12.39 13.46
C ASN A 106 6.72 -12.71 13.31
N LYS A 107 7.33 -12.35 12.17
CA LYS A 107 8.78 -12.51 11.96
C LYS A 107 9.58 -11.50 12.78
N ALA A 108 9.13 -10.24 12.86
CA ALA A 108 9.76 -9.22 13.66
C ALA A 108 9.78 -9.62 15.14
N GLN A 109 8.64 -10.06 15.68
CA GLN A 109 8.52 -10.51 17.07
C GLN A 109 9.51 -11.65 17.38
N LYS A 110 9.60 -12.68 16.53
CA LYS A 110 10.55 -13.79 16.72
C LYS A 110 12.03 -13.39 16.66
N LYS A 111 12.36 -12.26 16.06
CA LYS A 111 13.74 -11.79 15.89
C LYS A 111 14.21 -10.95 17.09
N TYR A 112 13.28 -10.36 17.84
CA TYR A 112 13.55 -9.47 18.98
C TYR A 112 13.11 -10.04 20.34
N MET A 113 12.56 -11.26 20.37
CA MET A 113 12.46 -12.11 21.56
C MET A 113 13.67 -13.01 21.64
#